data_AF-A0A2T5ILR8-F1
#
_entry.id   AF-A0A2T5ILR8-F1
#
_cell.length_a   1.000
_cell.length_b   1.000
_cell.length_c   1.000
_cell.angle_alpha   90.00
_cell.angle_beta   90.00
_cell.angle_gamma   90.00
#
_symmetry.space_group_name_H-M   'P 1'
#
loop_
_entity.id
_entity.type
_entity.pdbx_description
1 polymer ?
#
loop_
_entity_poly.entity_id
_entity_poly.type
_entity_poly.pdbx_seq_one_letter_code
_entity_poly.pdbx_strand_id
1 'polypeptide(L)' 'MTKQTPKQDLNDWLVDNFFVIDSHINKICKVKLSKLGIDEEDVDSISEEISGMLKTGLLNIVGTYEEVDG' A
#
# COMPACT_ATOMS: atom_id res chain seq x y z
N MET A 1 26.69 11.69 -1.27
CA MET A 1 25.37 11.07 -1.06
C MET A 1 24.57 12.04 -0.21
N THR A 2 23.50 12.62 -0.75
CA THR A 2 22.54 13.40 0.04
C THR A 2 21.89 12.46 1.04
N LYS A 3 21.90 12.82 2.32
CA LYS A 3 21.25 12.06 3.38
C LYS A 3 19.74 12.30 3.22
N GLN A 4 18.97 11.30 2.78
CA GLN A 4 17.51 11.38 2.73
C GLN A 4 16.97 11.67 4.13
N THR A 5 15.95 12.53 4.20
CA THR A 5 15.22 12.70 5.46
C THR A 5 14.44 11.42 5.77
N PRO A 6 14.14 11.10 7.04
CA PRO A 6 13.31 9.94 7.37
C PRO A 6 11.94 9.92 6.65
N LYS A 7 11.40 11.12 6.36
CA LYS A 7 10.17 11.29 5.57
C LYS A 7 10.35 10.84 4.13
N GLN A 8 11.45 11.26 3.48
CA GLN A 8 11.77 10.89 2.10
C GLN A 8 12.06 9.39 2.00
N ASP A 9 12.84 8.84 2.93
CA ASP A 9 13.15 7.40 2.99
C ASP A 9 11.88 6.54 3.11
N LEU A 10 10.96 6.92 4.00
CA LEU A 10 9.69 6.21 4.14
C LEU A 10 8.78 6.37 2.91
N ASN A 11 8.72 7.54 2.30
CA ASN A 11 7.95 7.76 1.07
C ASN A 11 8.47 6.88 -0.07
N ASP A 12 9.79 6.89 -0.30
CA ASP A 12 10.43 6.13 -1.36
C ASP A 12 10.25 4.62 -1.11
N TRP A 13 10.41 4.17 0.15
CA TRP A 13 10.15 2.78 0.49
C TRP A 13 8.69 2.39 0.19
N LEU A 14 7.72 3.22 0.57
CA LEU A 14 6.31 2.96 0.30
C LEU A 14 6.00 2.94 -1.19
N VAL A 15 6.65 3.76 -2.01
CA VAL A 15 6.41 3.77 -3.46
C VAL A 15 7.01 2.52 -4.12
N ASP A 16 8.26 2.21 -3.79
CA ASP A 16 9.04 1.14 -4.44
C ASP A 16 8.68 -0.26 -3.93
N ASN A 17 8.22 -0.37 -2.68
CA ASN A 17 8.01 -1.67 -2.03
C ASN A 17 6.53 -1.97 -1.75
N PHE A 18 5.59 -1.09 -2.15
CA PHE A 18 4.16 -1.32 -1.88
C PHE A 18 3.64 -2.66 -2.42
N PHE A 19 4.26 -3.17 -3.49
CA PHE A 19 3.89 -4.43 -4.13
C PHE A 19 3.88 -5.61 -3.15
N VAL A 20 4.67 -5.56 -2.06
CA VAL A 20 4.67 -6.61 -1.02
C VAL A 20 3.34 -6.58 -0.24
N ILE A 21 2.86 -5.39 0.11
CA ILE A 21 1.59 -5.20 0.81
C ILE A 21 0.44 -5.57 -0.13
N ASP A 22 0.50 -5.10 -1.37
CA ASP A 22 -0.45 -5.42 -2.44
C ASP A 22 -0.61 -6.93 -2.65
N SER A 23 0.51 -7.66 -2.77
CA SER A 23 0.52 -9.12 -2.90
C SER A 23 -0.15 -9.83 -1.72
N HIS A 24 0.06 -9.35 -0.50
CA HIS A 24 -0.61 -9.90 0.68
C HIS A 24 -2.12 -9.62 0.69
N ILE A 25 -2.54 -8.41 0.30
CA ILE A 25 -3.95 -8.05 0.17
C ILE A 25 -4.62 -8.95 -0.87
N ASN A 26 -4.06 -9.06 -2.09
CA ASN A 26 -4.58 -9.91 -3.14
C ASN A 26 -4.71 -11.38 -2.68
N LYS A 27 -3.68 -11.91 -2.02
CA LYS A 27 -3.70 -13.28 -1.49
C LYS A 27 -4.82 -13.49 -0.47
N ILE A 28 -5.03 -12.55 0.44
CA ILE A 28 -6.10 -12.65 1.45
C ILE A 28 -7.48 -12.55 0.78
N CYS A 29 -7.66 -11.60 -0.14
CA CYS A 29 -8.90 -11.45 -0.91
C CYS A 29 -9.22 -12.74 -1.68
N LYS A 30 -8.25 -13.30 -2.40
CA LYS A 30 -8.39 -14.59 -3.09
C LYS A 30 -8.80 -15.72 -2.17
N VAL A 31 -8.22 -15.84 -0.98
CA VAL A 31 -8.58 -16.91 -0.04
C VAL A 31 -9.95 -16.70 0.62
N LYS A 32 -10.36 -15.45 0.86
CA LYS A 32 -11.57 -15.13 1.64
C LYS A 32 -12.80 -14.94 0.78
N LEU A 33 -12.67 -14.22 -0.32
CA LEU A 33 -13.79 -13.85 -1.20
C LEU A 33 -14.19 -15.00 -2.14
N SER A 34 -13.22 -15.78 -2.63
CA SER A 34 -13.55 -16.99 -3.42
C SER A 34 -14.38 -18.00 -2.61
N LYS A 35 -14.17 -18.10 -1.30
CA LYS A 35 -14.98 -18.95 -0.40
C LYS A 35 -16.42 -18.48 -0.26
N LEU A 36 -16.69 -17.22 -0.60
CA LEU A 36 -18.02 -16.63 -0.62
C LEU A 36 -18.66 -16.73 -2.01
N GLY A 37 -17.98 -17.35 -2.99
CA GLY A 37 -18.47 -17.48 -4.35
C GLY A 37 -18.38 -16.19 -5.17
N ILE A 38 -17.50 -15.26 -4.79
CA ILE A 38 -17.20 -14.06 -5.58
C ILE A 38 -16.26 -14.44 -6.72
N ASP A 39 -16.56 -13.93 -7.92
CA ASP A 39 -15.81 -14.20 -9.14
C ASP A 39 -14.40 -13.62 -9.09
N GLU A 40 -13.44 -14.25 -9.77
CA GLU A 40 -12.02 -13.88 -9.70
C GLU A 40 -11.76 -12.43 -10.16
N GLU A 41 -12.47 -11.96 -11.18
CA GLU A 41 -12.38 -10.56 -11.66
C GLU A 41 -12.83 -9.56 -10.58
N ASP A 42 -13.92 -9.87 -9.86
CA ASP A 42 -14.41 -9.05 -8.75
C ASP A 42 -13.43 -9.09 -7.57
N VAL A 43 -12.84 -10.25 -7.29
CA VAL A 43 -11.83 -10.40 -6.23
C VAL A 43 -10.59 -9.55 -6.52
N ASP A 44 -10.10 -9.58 -7.76
CA ASP A 44 -8.93 -8.80 -8.16
C ASP A 44 -9.24 -7.30 -8.08
N SER A 45 -10.38 -6.87 -8.62
CA SER A 45 -10.86 -5.47 -8.51
C SER A 45 -10.94 -4.97 -7.07
N ILE A 46 -11.61 -5.74 -6.18
CA ILE A 46 -11.71 -5.38 -4.75
C ILE A 46 -10.32 -5.31 -4.10
N SER A 47 -9.42 -6.22 -4.45
CA SER A 47 -8.06 -6.22 -3.89
C SER A 47 -7.26 -5.00 -4.32
N GLU A 48 -7.36 -4.59 -5.58
CA GLU A 48 -6.72 -3.39 -6.12
C GLU A 48 -7.28 -2.12 -5.47
N GLU A 49 -8.60 -2.03 -5.29
CA GLU A 49 -9.23 -0.89 -4.62
C GLU A 49 -8.74 -0.74 -3.17
N ILE A 50 -8.75 -1.83 -2.39
CA ILE A 50 -8.26 -1.83 -1.00
C ILE A 50 -6.78 -1.41 -0.95
N SER A 51 -5.96 -1.99 -1.82
CA SER A 51 -4.53 -1.72 -1.91
C SER A 51 -4.25 -0.25 -2.25
N GLY A 52 -4.96 0.30 -3.24
CA GLY A 52 -4.85 1.69 -3.67
C GLY A 52 -5.29 2.68 -2.58
N MET A 53 -6.40 2.39 -1.90
CA MET A 53 -6.88 3.20 -0.78
C MET A 53 -5.87 3.21 0.37
N LEU A 54 -5.29 2.05 0.71
CA LEU A 54 -4.28 1.95 1.76
C LEU A 54 -3.00 2.71 1.37
N LYS A 55 -2.52 2.56 0.14
CA LYS A 55 -1.34 3.29 -0.36
C LYS A 55 -1.54 4.79 -0.23
N THR A 56 -2.69 5.27 -0.70
CA THR A 56 -3.06 6.69 -0.63
C THR A 56 -3.13 7.18 0.81
N GLY A 57 -3.76 6.41 1.71
CA GLY A 57 -3.84 6.73 3.13
C GLY A 57 -2.45 6.85 3.79
N LEU A 58 -1.55 5.91 3.49
CA LEU A 58 -0.19 5.92 4.03
C LEU A 58 0.62 7.10 3.51
N LEU A 59 0.56 7.38 2.21
CA LEU A 59 1.25 8.55 1.62
C LEU A 59 0.71 9.87 2.18
N ASN A 60 -0.59 9.96 2.43
CA ASN A 60 -1.18 11.12 3.10
C ASN A 60 -0.65 11.29 4.53
N ILE A 61 -0.53 10.19 5.29
CA ILE A 61 0.07 10.21 6.64
C ILE A 61 1.53 10.67 6.58
N VAL A 62 2.34 10.13 5.66
CA VAL A 62 3.73 10.58 5.49
C VAL A 62 3.78 12.07 5.11
N GLY A 63 2.81 12.54 4.33
CA GLY A 63 2.64 13.95 4.00
C GLY A 63 2.51 14.87 5.21
N THR A 64 1.94 14.40 6.32
CA THR A 64 1.75 15.19 7.55
C THR A 64 3.00 15.27 8.44
N TYR A 65 4.03 14.45 8.19
CA TYR A 65 5.26 14.51 8.97
C TYR A 65 6.03 15.79 8.65
N GLU A 66 6.34 16.56 9.69
CA GLU A 66 7.24 17.72 9.59
C GLU A 66 8.67 17.23 9.33
N GLU A 67 9.40 17.92 8.45
CA GLU A 67 10.82 17.67 8.28
C GLU A 67 11.54 18.26 9.50
N VAL A 68 11.99 17.40 10.40
CA VAL A 68 12.81 17.83 11.53
C VAL A 68 14.20 18.12 10.97
N ASP A 69 14.52 19.41 10.80
CA ASP A 69 15.88 19.86 10.50
C ASP A 69 16.79 19.38 11.65
N GLY A 70 17.66 18.42 11.35
CA GLY A 70 18.65 17.87 12.27
C GLY A 70 19.98 18.60 12.22
#